data_AF-A0A0F9LMX5-F1
#
_entry.id   AF-A0A0F9LMX5-F1
#
_cell.length_a   1.000
_cell.length_b   1.000
_cell.length_c   1.000
_cell.angle_alpha   90.00
_cell.angle_beta   90.00
_cell.angle_gamma   90.00
#
_symmetry.space_group_name_H-M   'P 1'
#
loop_
_entity.id
_entity.type
_entity.pdbx_description
1 polymer ?
#
loop_
_entity_poly.entity_id
_entity_poly.type
_entity_poly.pdbx_seq_one_letter_code
_entity_poly.pdbx_strand_id
1 'polypeptide(L)'
;MSVKRAVGYCEKVNCEDYAKGVFLLNHGDTFYCPRCRDIGAVVAERGIHSAKDGVSFKEVRVEFNYDPINRRFKEIGIVRDESIWGSGSTYTLLSPLIKTEKRALKVAEAILANLQRYADILDDGIPRTTETIVSFDDDISVFTDKMRRLGAEWENSNLSIKRHVRACKDKGTAWQEMA
;
A
#
# COMPACT_ATOMS: atom_id res chain seq x y z
N MET A 1 13.62 -15.29 -1.04
CA MET A 1 13.25 -14.97 0.37
C MET A 1 12.30 -13.78 0.37
N SER A 2 11.10 -13.93 0.92
CA SER A 2 10.15 -12.82 1.03
C SER A 2 10.71 -11.75 1.98
N VAL A 3 10.74 -10.49 1.52
CA VAL A 3 11.20 -9.35 2.30
C VAL A 3 10.22 -9.11 3.44
N LYS A 4 10.61 -9.45 4.67
CA LYS A 4 9.81 -9.21 5.88
C LYS A 4 10.13 -7.82 6.41
N ARG A 5 9.13 -6.94 6.38
CA ARG A 5 9.18 -5.62 7.00
C ARG A 5 8.65 -5.73 8.42
N ALA A 6 9.34 -5.13 9.37
CA ALA A 6 8.96 -5.16 10.77
C ALA A 6 9.35 -3.85 11.48
N VAL A 7 8.83 -3.69 12.69
CA VAL A 7 9.27 -2.64 13.61
C VAL A 7 9.72 -3.28 14.92
N GLY A 8 10.91 -2.89 15.36
CA GLY A 8 11.45 -3.23 16.67
C GLY A 8 11.06 -2.19 17.71
N TYR A 9 10.66 -2.64 18.90
CA TYR A 9 10.32 -1.78 20.03
C TYR A 9 11.13 -2.18 21.27
N CYS A 10 11.73 -1.20 21.94
CA CYS A 10 12.32 -1.44 23.26
C CYS A 10 11.22 -1.57 24.31
N GLU A 11 11.31 -2.61 25.15
CA GLU A 11 10.33 -2.90 26.20
C GLU A 11 10.74 -2.36 27.57
N LYS A 12 11.99 -1.89 27.72
CA LYS A 12 12.50 -1.40 29.00
C LYS A 12 11.99 0.01 29.27
N VAL A 13 11.06 0.15 30.23
CA VAL A 13 10.43 1.43 30.61
C VAL A 13 11.45 2.53 30.95
N ASN A 14 12.58 2.15 31.55
CA ASN A 14 13.64 3.10 31.92
C ASN A 14 14.59 3.47 30.76
N CYS A 15 14.36 2.95 29.55
CA CYS A 15 15.13 3.29 28.37
C CYS A 15 14.49 4.49 27.66
N GLU A 16 15.29 5.46 27.21
CA GLU A 16 14.79 6.58 26.41
C GLU A 16 14.13 6.14 25.09
N ASP A 17 14.49 4.97 24.58
CA ASP A 17 13.92 4.40 23.36
C ASP A 17 12.75 3.45 23.64
N TYR A 18 12.25 3.43 24.88
CA TYR A 18 11.03 2.72 25.27
C TYR A 18 9.88 3.07 24.33
N ALA A 19 9.22 2.05 23.79
CA ALA A 19 8.10 2.21 22.85
C ALA A 19 8.40 3.01 21.56
N LYS A 20 9.66 3.41 21.32
CA LYS A 20 10.05 4.02 20.05
C LYS A 20 10.30 2.93 19.02
N GLY A 21 9.64 3.04 17.88
CA GLY A 21 9.74 2.07 16.80
C GLY A 21 10.98 2.27 15.96
N VAL A 22 11.75 1.21 15.75
CA VAL A 22 12.88 1.14 14.81
C VAL A 22 12.46 0.32 13.60
N PHE A 23 12.60 0.87 12.39
CA PHE A 23 12.28 0.14 11.17
C PHE A 23 13.28 -0.99 10.90
N LEU A 24 12.77 -2.18 10.60
CA LEU A 24 13.56 -3.38 10.34
C LEU A 24 13.20 -3.94 8.96
N LEU A 25 14.21 -4.13 8.12
CA LEU A 25 14.09 -4.72 6.79
C LEU A 25 14.93 -5.99 6.75
N ASN A 26 14.33 -7.12 6.36
CA ASN A 26 15.02 -8.42 6.26
C ASN A 26 15.71 -8.88 7.57
N HIS A 27 15.21 -8.47 8.73
CA HIS A 27 15.78 -8.90 10.01
C HIS A 27 15.28 -10.31 10.41
N GLY A 28 16.08 -11.01 11.21
CA GLY A 28 15.65 -12.25 11.89
C GLY A 28 14.65 -11.98 13.02
N ASP A 29 14.11 -13.00 13.68
CA ASP A 29 12.99 -12.82 14.63
C ASP A 29 13.35 -12.09 15.95
N THR A 30 14.61 -11.74 16.15
CA THR A 30 15.11 -11.05 17.35
C THR A 30 15.60 -9.64 17.05
N PHE A 31 15.15 -8.68 17.86
CA PHE A 31 15.60 -7.29 17.85
C PHE A 31 16.28 -6.94 19.17
N TYR A 32 17.39 -6.20 19.08
CA TYR A 32 18.08 -5.63 20.24
C TYR A 32 17.94 -4.11 20.21
N CYS A 33 17.57 -3.52 21.34
CA CYS A 33 17.50 -2.06 21.46
C CYS A 33 18.89 -1.44 21.20
N PRO A 34 19.03 -0.48 20.27
CA PRO A 34 20.32 0.17 19.99
C PRO A 34 20.96 0.85 21.21
N ARG A 35 20.14 1.24 22.20
CA ARG A 35 20.58 1.99 23.37
C ARG A 35 20.89 1.11 24.58
N CYS A 36 19.92 0.34 25.07
CA CYS A 36 20.15 -0.52 26.25
C CYS A 36 20.67 -1.91 25.92
N ARG A 37 20.72 -2.28 24.63
CA ARG A 37 21.15 -3.61 24.12
C ARG A 37 20.35 -4.80 24.65
N ASP A 38 19.26 -4.56 25.37
CA ASP A 38 18.32 -5.59 25.78
C ASP A 38 17.48 -6.04 24.58
N ILE A 39 16.97 -7.26 24.67
CA ILE A 39 16.04 -7.83 23.69
C ILE A 39 14.75 -7.01 23.73
N GLY A 40 14.28 -6.60 22.54
CA GLY A 40 13.01 -5.90 22.36
C GLY A 40 11.99 -6.74 21.59
N ALA A 41 10.79 -6.20 21.47
CA ALA A 41 9.71 -6.82 20.70
C ALA A 41 9.85 -6.53 19.21
N VAL A 42 9.47 -7.51 18.40
CA VAL A 42 9.40 -7.42 16.95
C VAL A 42 7.95 -7.54 16.51
N VAL A 43 7.50 -6.60 15.69
CA VAL A 43 6.17 -6.64 15.09
C VAL A 43 6.33 -6.60 13.58
N ALA A 44 6.09 -7.74 12.92
CA ALA A 44 6.16 -7.85 11.48
C ALA A 44 4.86 -7.38 10.82
N GLU A 45 4.97 -6.82 9.62
CA GLU A 45 3.81 -6.70 8.73
C GLU A 45 3.33 -8.10 8.36
N ARG A 46 2.01 -8.31 8.40
CA ARG A 46 1.40 -9.59 8.02
C ARG A 46 0.11 -9.39 7.25
N GLY A 47 -0.12 -10.27 6.28
CA GLY A 47 -1.36 -10.40 5.53
C GLY A 47 -2.17 -11.57 6.05
N ILE A 48 -3.49 -11.41 6.14
CA ILE A 48 -4.44 -12.48 6.48
C ILE A 48 -5.60 -12.38 5.51
N HIS A 49 -6.03 -13.48 4.90
CA HIS A 49 -7.21 -13.48 4.03
C HIS A 49 -8.21 -14.56 4.39
N SER A 50 -9.48 -14.29 4.08
CA SER A 50 -10.58 -15.25 4.19
C SER A 50 -10.93 -15.93 2.86
N ALA A 51 -10.10 -15.76 1.83
CA ALA A 51 -10.35 -16.31 0.50
C ALA A 51 -10.47 -17.84 0.53
N LYS A 52 -11.52 -18.34 -0.12
CA LYS A 52 -11.65 -19.72 -0.59
C LYS A 52 -11.36 -19.72 -2.09
N ASP A 53 -10.82 -20.80 -2.63
CA ASP A 53 -10.40 -20.91 -4.02
C ASP A 53 -11.47 -20.37 -4.99
N GLY A 54 -11.08 -19.45 -5.88
CA GLY A 54 -11.95 -18.88 -6.91
C GLY A 54 -12.88 -17.73 -6.49
N VAL A 55 -12.83 -17.24 -5.25
CA VAL A 55 -13.65 -16.09 -4.79
C VAL A 55 -12.86 -14.78 -4.87
N SER A 56 -13.44 -13.75 -5.49
CA SER A 56 -12.84 -12.42 -5.60
C SER A 56 -12.82 -11.67 -4.26
N PHE A 57 -11.79 -10.84 -4.07
CA PHE A 57 -11.70 -9.95 -2.93
C PHE A 57 -12.62 -8.75 -3.11
N LYS A 58 -13.48 -8.54 -2.12
CA LYS A 58 -14.41 -7.41 -2.07
C LYS A 58 -13.97 -6.34 -1.10
N GLU A 59 -13.21 -6.72 -0.09
CA GLU A 59 -12.86 -5.84 1.02
C GLU A 59 -11.40 -5.99 1.42
N VAL A 60 -10.73 -4.86 1.60
CA VAL A 60 -9.41 -4.78 2.21
C VAL A 60 -9.49 -3.97 3.50
N ARG A 61 -8.99 -4.56 4.58
CA ARG A 61 -8.80 -3.94 5.88
C ARG A 61 -7.32 -3.69 6.11
N VAL A 62 -6.97 -2.55 6.67
CA VAL A 62 -5.62 -2.24 7.12
C VAL A 62 -5.69 -1.86 8.59
N GLU A 63 -5.20 -2.73 9.46
CA GLU A 63 -5.00 -2.42 10.88
C GLU A 63 -3.70 -1.64 11.04
N PHE A 64 -3.78 -0.44 11.61
CA PHE A 64 -2.67 0.50 11.69
C PHE A 64 -2.61 1.19 13.06
N ASN A 65 -1.64 2.10 13.22
CA ASN A 65 -1.37 2.81 14.46
C ASN A 65 -1.10 1.86 15.64
N TYR A 66 -0.12 0.97 15.46
CA TYR A 66 0.28 0.01 16.48
C TYR A 66 0.76 0.71 17.77
N ASP A 67 0.16 0.32 18.89
CA ASP A 67 0.54 0.69 20.24
C ASP A 67 1.46 -0.38 20.85
N PRO A 68 2.75 -0.10 21.01
CA PRO A 68 3.71 -1.06 21.54
C PRO A 68 3.55 -1.33 23.04
N ILE A 69 2.90 -0.44 23.79
CA ILE A 69 2.68 -0.63 25.24
C ILE A 69 1.58 -1.66 25.46
N ASN A 70 0.46 -1.49 24.74
CA ASN A 70 -0.70 -2.38 24.83
C ASN A 70 -0.68 -3.53 23.80
N ARG A 71 0.37 -3.58 22.98
CA ARG A 71 0.61 -4.55 21.91
C ARG A 71 -0.56 -4.74 20.94
N ARG A 72 -1.27 -3.66 20.59
CA ARG A 72 -2.47 -3.70 19.74
C ARG A 72 -2.49 -2.62 18.68
N PHE A 73 -3.10 -2.93 17.53
CA PHE A 73 -3.47 -1.91 16.54
C PHE A 73 -4.68 -1.12 17.06
N LYS A 74 -4.64 0.20 16.93
CA LYS A 74 -5.68 1.08 17.47
C LYS A 74 -6.79 1.37 16.47
N GLU A 75 -6.47 1.34 15.18
CA GLU A 75 -7.34 1.86 14.13
C GLU A 75 -7.36 0.91 12.93
N ILE A 76 -8.46 0.96 12.15
CA ILE A 76 -8.68 0.12 10.98
C ILE A 76 -9.16 1.00 9.82
N GLY A 77 -8.42 1.00 8.72
CA GLY A 77 -8.86 1.57 7.45
C GLY A 77 -9.52 0.48 6.59
N ILE A 78 -10.67 0.78 5.99
CA ILE A 78 -11.43 -0.20 5.21
C ILE A 78 -11.72 0.37 3.82
N VAL A 79 -11.44 -0.41 2.79
CA VAL A 79 -11.82 -0.13 1.41
C VAL A 79 -12.61 -1.31 0.86
N ARG A 80 -13.71 -1.01 0.17
CA ARG A 80 -14.65 -1.99 -0.37
C ARG A 80 -14.92 -1.71 -1.85
N ASP A 81 -15.05 -2.76 -2.64
CA ASP A 81 -15.62 -2.68 -3.97
C ASP A 81 -17.13 -2.99 -3.91
N GLU A 82 -17.95 -1.98 -4.16
CA GLU A 82 -19.41 -2.10 -4.18
C GLU A 82 -19.95 -2.68 -5.49
N SER A 83 -19.13 -2.76 -6.55
CA SER A 83 -19.53 -3.34 -7.83
C SER A 83 -19.65 -4.87 -7.79
N ILE A 84 -19.02 -5.52 -6.81
CA ILE A 84 -19.05 -6.97 -6.64
C ILE A 84 -20.29 -7.37 -5.83
N TRP A 85 -21.26 -7.98 -6.51
CA TRP A 85 -22.49 -8.48 -5.89
C TRP A 85 -22.26 -9.83 -5.20
N GLY A 86 -22.86 -10.04 -4.02
CA GLY A 86 -22.74 -11.27 -3.24
C GLY A 86 -21.66 -11.25 -2.14
N SER A 87 -21.37 -12.45 -1.62
CA SER A 87 -20.34 -12.71 -0.61
C SER A 87 -18.95 -12.67 -1.24
N GLY A 88 -18.15 -11.67 -0.89
CA GLY A 88 -16.76 -11.57 -1.33
C GLY A 88 -15.77 -11.83 -0.20
N SER A 89 -14.53 -12.14 -0.57
CA SER A 89 -13.47 -12.40 0.40
C SER A 89 -12.90 -11.09 0.97
N THR A 90 -12.34 -11.20 2.17
CA THR A 90 -11.71 -10.08 2.88
C THR A 90 -10.22 -10.34 3.00
N TYR A 91 -9.41 -9.32 2.72
CA TYR A 91 -7.99 -9.31 3.01
C TYR A 91 -7.72 -8.31 4.14
N THR A 92 -6.89 -8.69 5.11
CA THR A 92 -6.49 -7.85 6.24
C THR A 92 -4.98 -7.71 6.27
N LEU A 93 -4.48 -6.49 6.11
CA LEU A 93 -3.09 -6.13 6.36
C LEU A 93 -2.98 -5.63 7.80
N LEU A 94 -2.03 -6.18 8.55
CA LEU A 94 -1.60 -5.62 9.83
C LEU A 94 -0.25 -4.96 9.63
N SER A 95 -0.17 -3.63 9.78
CA SER A 95 1.05 -2.88 9.52
C SER A 95 1.43 -1.94 10.67
N PRO A 96 2.51 -2.24 11.43
CA PRO A 96 3.00 -1.32 12.46
C PRO A 96 3.64 -0.05 11.88
N LEU A 97 3.92 -0.04 10.58
CA LEU A 97 4.55 1.07 9.84
C LEU A 97 3.60 2.20 9.52
N ILE A 98 2.30 1.89 9.41
CA ILE A 98 1.29 2.90 9.07
C ILE A 98 0.81 3.56 10.36
N LYS A 99 0.91 4.89 10.41
CA LYS A 99 0.48 5.72 11.55
C LYS A 99 -0.70 6.63 11.25
N THR A 100 -1.11 6.73 9.99
CA THR A 100 -2.16 7.66 9.57
C THR A 100 -3.22 6.95 8.73
N GLU A 101 -4.46 7.35 8.94
CA GLU A 101 -5.62 6.85 8.20
C GLU A 101 -5.47 7.06 6.69
N LYS A 102 -5.07 8.26 6.27
CA LYS A 102 -4.86 8.59 4.84
C LYS A 102 -3.89 7.63 4.15
N ARG A 103 -2.83 7.18 4.84
CA ARG A 103 -1.89 6.19 4.29
C ARG A 103 -2.50 4.79 4.31
N ALA A 104 -3.22 4.43 5.37
CA ALA A 104 -3.93 3.14 5.48
C ALA A 104 -4.92 2.95 4.33
N LEU A 105 -5.75 3.96 4.05
CA LEU A 105 -6.73 3.91 2.95
C LEU A 105 -6.07 3.78 1.58
N LYS A 106 -4.99 4.53 1.32
CA LYS A 106 -4.23 4.40 0.06
C LYS A 106 -3.64 3.01 -0.12
N VAL A 107 -3.10 2.42 0.95
CA VAL A 107 -2.55 1.06 0.90
C VAL A 107 -3.68 0.05 0.69
N ALA A 108 -4.82 0.22 1.36
CA ALA A 108 -5.98 -0.64 1.21
C ALA A 108 -6.50 -0.64 -0.24
N GLU A 109 -6.65 0.54 -0.85
CA GLU A 109 -7.06 0.71 -2.24
C GLU A 109 -6.09 0.02 -3.21
N ALA A 110 -4.79 0.22 -3.01
CA ALA A 110 -3.79 -0.36 -3.88
C ALA A 110 -3.69 -1.89 -3.75
N ILE A 111 -3.87 -2.44 -2.53
CA ILE A 111 -3.97 -3.89 -2.31
C ILE A 111 -5.23 -4.44 -3.00
N LEU A 112 -6.38 -3.78 -2.86
CA LEU A 112 -7.62 -4.22 -3.48
C LEU A 112 -7.49 -4.28 -5.00
N ALA A 113 -6.93 -3.22 -5.60
CA ALA A 113 -6.66 -3.18 -7.04
C ALA A 113 -5.73 -4.33 -7.50
N ASN A 114 -4.71 -4.66 -6.73
CA ASN A 114 -3.79 -5.75 -7.06
C ASN A 114 -4.42 -7.12 -6.93
N LEU A 115 -5.20 -7.35 -5.87
CA LEU A 115 -5.93 -8.60 -5.67
C LEU A 115 -6.97 -8.86 -6.77
N GLN A 116 -7.57 -7.79 -7.31
CA GLN A 116 -8.47 -7.89 -8.46
C GLN A 116 -7.74 -8.16 -9.77
N ARG A 117 -6.53 -7.59 -9.97
CA ARG A 117 -5.72 -7.82 -11.18
C ARG A 117 -5.08 -9.20 -11.21
N TYR A 118 -4.69 -9.72 -10.06
CA TYR A 118 -3.89 -10.93 -9.95
C TYR A 118 -4.46 -11.84 -8.86
N ALA A 119 -5.46 -12.65 -9.23
CA ALA A 119 -6.14 -13.57 -8.31
C ALA A 119 -5.19 -14.61 -7.67
N ASP A 120 -4.07 -14.92 -8.32
CA ASP A 120 -3.11 -15.97 -7.91
C ASP A 120 -1.94 -15.44 -7.04
N ILE A 121 -1.91 -14.16 -6.63
CA ILE A 121 -0.79 -13.56 -5.87
C ILE A 121 -0.75 -13.96 -4.38
N LEU A 122 -1.66 -14.80 -3.90
CA LEU A 122 -1.81 -15.12 -2.47
C LEU A 122 -0.76 -16.11 -1.90
N ASP A 123 0.38 -16.31 -2.56
CA ASP A 123 1.44 -17.16 -2.01
C ASP A 123 2.19 -16.41 -0.88
N ASP A 124 1.84 -16.72 0.38
CA ASP A 124 2.46 -16.35 1.67
C ASP A 124 2.85 -14.87 1.91
N GLY A 125 2.42 -13.94 1.05
CA GLY A 125 2.92 -12.56 1.01
C GLY A 125 1.86 -11.47 0.97
N ILE A 126 2.22 -10.28 1.47
CA ILE A 126 1.40 -9.07 1.31
C ILE A 126 1.37 -8.71 -0.19
N PRO A 127 0.19 -8.57 -0.83
CA PRO A 127 0.07 -8.15 -2.22
C PRO A 127 0.81 -6.84 -2.41
N ARG A 128 1.98 -6.89 -3.02
CA ARG A 128 2.86 -5.73 -3.09
C ARG A 128 2.26 -4.78 -4.09
N THR A 129 2.09 -3.52 -3.69
CA THR A 129 2.03 -2.41 -4.62
C THR A 129 3.36 -2.38 -5.35
N THR A 130 3.43 -2.97 -6.54
CA THR A 130 4.56 -2.77 -7.43
C THR A 130 4.51 -1.31 -7.91
N GLU A 131 4.97 -0.40 -7.05
CA GLU A 131 5.38 0.93 -7.49
C GLU A 131 6.63 0.72 -8.36
N THR A 132 6.47 0.74 -9.67
CA THR A 132 7.60 0.78 -10.59
C THR A 132 8.21 2.18 -10.50
N ILE A 133 9.31 2.31 -9.75
CA ILE A 133 10.04 3.57 -9.64
C ILE A 133 10.76 3.83 -10.96
N VAL A 134 10.36 4.91 -11.63
CA VAL A 134 11.00 5.44 -12.82
C VAL A 134 11.90 6.60 -12.40
N SER A 135 13.19 6.52 -12.69
CA SER A 135 14.13 7.61 -12.46
C SER A 135 14.62 8.16 -13.79
N PHE A 136 14.70 9.48 -13.94
CA PHE A 136 15.31 10.10 -15.12
C PHE A 136 16.84 9.98 -15.14
N ASP A 137 17.43 9.59 -14.01
CA ASP A 137 18.86 9.30 -13.90
C ASP A 137 19.19 7.83 -14.23
N ASP A 138 18.18 6.99 -14.50
CA ASP A 138 18.41 5.62 -14.97
C ASP A 138 19.01 5.64 -16.38
N ASP A 139 19.83 4.64 -16.71
CA ASP A 139 20.27 4.41 -18.09
C ASP A 139 19.06 4.31 -19.02
N ILE A 140 19.17 4.89 -20.23
CA ILE A 140 18.06 5.01 -21.15
C ILE A 140 17.42 3.65 -21.49
N SER A 141 18.22 2.59 -21.56
CA SER A 141 17.73 1.23 -21.80
C SER A 141 16.82 0.74 -20.66
N VAL A 142 17.23 0.96 -19.41
CA VAL A 142 16.49 0.61 -18.20
C VAL A 142 15.22 1.45 -18.07
N PHE A 143 15.31 2.74 -18.35
CA PHE A 143 14.17 3.66 -18.35
C PHE A 143 13.13 3.24 -19.40
N THR A 144 13.55 2.97 -20.64
CA THR A 144 12.66 2.55 -21.73
C THR A 144 11.98 1.23 -21.41
N ASP A 145 12.69 0.26 -20.84
CA ASP A 145 12.09 -1.01 -20.43
C ASP A 145 11.06 -0.86 -19.30
N LYS A 146 11.34 -0.01 -18.30
CA LYS A 146 10.38 0.32 -17.24
C LYS A 146 9.13 0.99 -17.81
N MET A 147 9.30 1.95 -18.72
CA MET A 147 8.18 2.64 -19.38
C MET A 147 7.35 1.71 -20.27
N ARG A 148 8.00 0.79 -21.01
CA ARG A 148 7.31 -0.21 -21.83
C ARG A 148 6.46 -1.15 -20.99
N ARG A 149 6.99 -1.63 -19.86
CA ARG A 149 6.24 -2.49 -18.91
C ARG A 149 5.05 -1.74 -18.32
N LEU A 150 5.24 -0.50 -17.87
CA LEU A 150 4.16 0.36 -17.37
C LEU A 150 3.09 0.64 -18.43
N GLY A 151 3.47 0.82 -19.69
CA GLY A 151 2.54 0.99 -20.81
C GLY A 151 1.65 -0.24 -21.02
N ALA A 152 2.24 -1.43 -21.05
CA ALA A 152 1.48 -2.68 -21.18
C ALA A 152 0.55 -2.93 -19.97
N GLU A 153 1.03 -2.62 -18.76
CA GLU A 153 0.21 -2.68 -17.54
C GLU A 153 -0.96 -1.68 -17.58
N TRP A 154 -0.74 -0.48 -18.12
CA TRP A 154 -1.77 0.54 -18.29
C TRP A 154 -2.84 0.10 -19.29
N GLU A 155 -2.45 -0.41 -20.46
CA GLU A 155 -3.36 -0.92 -21.49
C GLU A 155 -4.27 -2.04 -20.97
N ASN A 156 -3.72 -2.94 -20.15
CA ASN A 156 -4.46 -4.03 -19.52
C ASN A 156 -5.35 -3.59 -18.35
N SER A 157 -5.21 -2.36 -17.86
CA SER A 157 -5.85 -1.93 -16.62
C SER A 157 -7.32 -1.53 -16.74
N ASN A 158 -7.88 -1.42 -17.96
CA ASN A 158 -9.25 -0.92 -18.22
C ASN A 158 -9.61 0.40 -17.49
N LEU A 159 -8.61 1.16 -17.00
CA LEU A 159 -8.80 2.43 -16.34
C LEU A 159 -9.11 3.51 -17.39
N SER A 160 -10.39 3.62 -17.77
CA SER A 160 -10.83 4.72 -18.63
C SER A 160 -10.75 6.03 -17.85
N ILE A 161 -9.85 6.93 -18.24
CA ILE A 161 -9.91 8.33 -17.80
C ILE A 161 -11.19 8.91 -18.40
N LYS A 162 -12.25 9.06 -17.60
CA LYS A 162 -13.38 9.93 -17.97
C LYS A 162 -12.83 11.35 -18.08
N ARG A 163 -12.40 11.73 -19.30
CA ARG A 163 -12.05 13.10 -19.64
C ARG A 163 -13.29 13.96 -19.43
N HIS A 164 -13.39 14.63 -18.28
CA HIS A 164 -14.22 15.83 -18.19
C HIS A 164 -13.54 16.91 -19.02
N VAL A 165 -13.78 16.91 -20.33
CA VAL A 165 -13.52 18.08 -21.17
C VAL A 165 -14.55 19.12 -20.75
N ARG A 166 -14.19 20.04 -19.85
CA ARG A 166 -14.88 21.32 -19.77
C ARG A 166 -14.59 22.02 -21.09
N ALA A 167 -15.59 22.08 -21.96
CA ALA A 167 -15.57 22.99 -23.09
C ALA A 167 -15.40 24.41 -22.54
N CYS A 168 -14.20 24.97 -22.66
CA CYS A 168 -14.02 26.41 -22.58
C CYS A 168 -14.71 26.96 -23.83
N LYS A 169 -15.92 27.50 -23.66
CA LYS A 169 -16.52 28.32 -24.71
C LYS A 169 -15.66 29.57 -24.83
N ASP A 170 -14.87 29.64 -25.90
CA ASP A 170 -14.26 30.87 -26.36
C ASP A 170 -15.34 31.94 -26.49
N LYS A 171 -15.35 32.90 -25.55
CA LYS A 171 -16.02 34.18 -25.74
C LYS A 171 -14.96 35.16 -26.16
N GLY A 172 -14.81 35.36 -27.46
CA GLY A 172 -13.84 36.32 -27.95
C GLY A 172 -13.83 36.52 -29.46
N THR A 173 -14.97 36.83 -30.08
CA THR A 173 -14.97 37.53 -31.38
C THR A 173 -16.26 38.34 -31.56
N ALA A 174 -16.18 39.61 -31.20
CA ALA A 174 -17.06 40.65 -31.71
C ALA A 174 -16.20 41.91 -31.91
N TRP A 175 -15.58 42.01 -33.09
CA TRP A 175 -15.25 43.28 -33.73
C TRP A 175 -15.49 43.11 -35.22
N GLN A 176 -16.49 43.84 -35.69
CA GLN A 176 -16.95 43.93 -37.08
C GLN A 176 -15.94 44.69 -37.94
N GLU A 177 -15.94 44.32 -39.21
CA GLU A 177 -15.41 45.09 -40.34
C GLU A 177 -15.89 46.54 -40.29
N MET A 178 -14.98 47.50 -40.47
CA MET A 178 -15.23 48.71 -41.23
C MET A 178 -13.94 49.12 -41.96
N ALA A 179 -14.13 49.43 -43.24
CA ALA A 179 -13.21 50.12 -44.13
C ALA A 179 -12.83 51.51 -43.61
#